data_AF-U6L2B6-F1
#
_entry.id   AF-U6L2B6-F1
#
_cell.length_a   1.000
_cell.length_b   1.000
_cell.length_c   1.000
_cell.angle_alpha   90.00
_cell.angle_beta   90.00
_cell.angle_gamma   90.00
#
_symmetry.space_group_name_H-M   'P 1'
#
loop_
_entity.id
_entity.type
_entity.pdbx_description
1 polymer ?
#
loop_
_entity_poly.entity_id
_entity_poly.type
_entity_poly.pdbx_seq_one_letter_code
_entity_poly.pdbx_strand_id
1 'polypeptide(L)'
;WPFYSYLPQQMPNEELRRHLIEVYIHQTIARQGLSHLKEKLVTQETLNRFYVVVEHMMLVSHLVWAFWSIVRTKVPEDPESFSYLDYAKTRLELYSEKKKEMLASGII
;
A
#
# COMPACT_ATOMS: atom_id res chain seq x y z
N TRP A 1 -21.60 5.22 12.36
CA TRP A 1 -20.77 6.22 11.66
C TRP A 1 -19.30 6.03 12.05
N PRO A 2 -18.30 6.09 11.14
CA PRO A 2 -18.35 6.42 9.71
C PRO A 2 -18.49 5.19 8.78
N PHE A 3 -18.88 4.02 9.32
CA PHE A 3 -19.05 2.75 8.59
C PHE A 3 -17.75 2.14 8.02
N TYR A 4 -16.61 2.51 8.60
CA TYR A 4 -15.35 1.77 8.48
C TYR A 4 -14.54 1.92 9.76
N SER A 5 -13.53 1.05 9.92
CA SER A 5 -12.53 1.14 10.97
C SER A 5 -11.14 1.01 10.36
N TYR A 6 -10.19 1.84 10.79
CA TYR A 6 -8.78 1.68 10.48
C TYR A 6 -8.06 1.11 11.71
N LEU A 7 -7.38 -0.02 11.53
CA LEU A 7 -6.71 -0.77 12.60
C LEU A 7 -5.20 -0.84 12.33
N PRO A 8 -4.41 0.19 12.72
CA PRO A 8 -2.98 0.25 12.41
C PRO A 8 -2.19 -0.95 12.98
N GLN A 9 -2.68 -1.55 14.06
CA GLN A 9 -2.06 -2.73 14.70
C GLN A 9 -2.12 -3.98 13.80
N GLN A 10 -3.00 -3.98 12.79
CA GLN A 10 -3.14 -5.07 11.82
C GLN A 10 -2.33 -4.85 10.54
N MET A 11 -1.59 -3.73 10.44
CA MET A 11 -0.74 -3.48 9.28
C MET A 11 0.36 -4.56 9.18
N PRO A 12 0.56 -5.18 8.00
CA PRO A 12 1.65 -6.11 7.80
C PRO A 12 2.97 -5.46 8.17
N ASN A 13 3.76 -6.09 9.04
CA ASN A 13 5.10 -5.63 9.37
C ASN A 13 6.05 -5.79 8.15
N GLU A 14 7.25 -5.22 8.22
CA GLU A 14 8.21 -5.26 7.11
C GLU A 14 8.54 -6.69 6.67
N GLU A 15 8.73 -7.60 7.62
CA GLU A 15 9.02 -9.02 7.35
C GLU A 15 7.93 -9.66 6.49
N LEU A 16 6.65 -9.46 6.88
CA LEU A 16 5.52 -10.01 6.14
C LEU A 16 5.38 -9.37 4.75
N ARG A 17 5.64 -8.06 4.62
CA ARG A 17 5.64 -7.38 3.30
C ARG A 17 6.73 -7.94 2.39
N ARG A 18 7.94 -8.16 2.91
CA ARG A 18 9.05 -8.76 2.16
C ARG A 18 8.76 -10.20 1.75
N HIS A 19 8.19 -10.99 2.66
CA HIS A 19 7.80 -12.36 2.36
C HIS A 19 6.74 -12.41 1.25
N LEU A 20 5.75 -11.51 1.29
CA LEU A 20 4.74 -11.39 0.24
C LEU A 20 5.38 -11.09 -1.13
N ILE A 21 6.36 -10.17 -1.17
CA ILE A 21 7.10 -9.84 -2.40
C ILE A 21 7.84 -11.06 -2.94
N GLU A 22 8.55 -11.79 -2.08
CA GLU A 22 9.29 -12.99 -2.45
C GLU A 22 8.35 -14.05 -3.06
N VAL A 23 7.25 -14.36 -2.38
CA VAL A 23 6.22 -15.30 -2.86
C VAL A 23 5.65 -14.83 -4.20
N TYR A 24 5.31 -13.54 -4.32
CA TYR A 24 4.74 -12.98 -5.54
C TYR A 24 5.69 -13.10 -6.74
N ILE A 25 6.97 -12.75 -6.56
CA ILE A 25 7.97 -12.81 -7.63
C ILE A 25 8.22 -14.26 -8.03
N HIS A 26 8.34 -15.19 -7.08
CA HIS A 26 8.48 -16.61 -7.37
C HIS A 26 7.32 -17.15 -8.20
N GLN A 27 6.08 -16.85 -7.79
CA GLN A 27 4.91 -17.28 -8.53
C GLN A 27 4.83 -16.64 -9.92
N THR A 28 5.21 -15.37 -10.04
CA THR A 28 5.21 -14.65 -11.32
C THR A 28 6.21 -15.26 -12.30
N ILE A 29 7.43 -15.54 -11.86
CA ILE A 29 8.47 -16.20 -12.68
C ILE A 29 8.00 -17.58 -13.14
N ALA A 30 7.42 -18.38 -12.23
CA ALA A 30 6.91 -19.70 -12.56
C ALA A 30 5.78 -19.63 -13.61
N ARG A 31 4.82 -18.70 -13.44
CA ARG A 31 3.71 -18.49 -14.39
C ARG A 31 4.17 -18.01 -15.75
N GLN A 32 5.28 -17.28 -15.82
CA GLN A 32 5.86 -16.81 -17.08
C GLN A 32 6.79 -17.85 -17.74
N GLY A 33 6.96 -19.04 -17.17
CA GLY A 33 7.87 -20.06 -17.73
C GLY A 33 9.36 -19.73 -17.56
N LEU A 34 9.69 -18.79 -16.67
CA LEU A 34 11.05 -18.28 -16.45
C LEU A 34 11.79 -18.98 -15.31
N SER A 35 11.31 -20.14 -14.85
CA SER A 35 11.88 -20.87 -13.70
C SER A 35 13.37 -21.17 -13.84
N HIS A 36 13.86 -21.35 -15.08
CA HIS A 36 15.29 -21.56 -15.37
C HIS A 36 16.17 -20.32 -15.09
N LEU A 37 15.58 -19.13 -14.97
CA LEU A 37 16.26 -17.88 -14.62
C LEU A 37 16.05 -17.49 -13.15
N LYS A 38 15.41 -18.33 -12.34
CA LYS A 38 15.04 -18.03 -10.94
C LYS A 38 16.22 -17.49 -10.13
N GLU A 39 17.38 -18.13 -10.19
CA GLU A 39 18.57 -17.71 -9.43
C GLU A 39 19.13 -16.36 -9.89
N LYS A 40 18.91 -15.98 -11.16
CA LYS A 40 19.33 -14.69 -11.71
C LYS A 40 18.31 -13.58 -11.45
N LEU A 41 17.02 -13.93 -11.37
CA LEU A 41 15.92 -12.96 -11.23
C LEU A 41 15.54 -12.70 -9.77
N VAL A 42 15.55 -13.73 -8.92
CA VAL A 42 15.22 -13.64 -7.49
C VAL A 42 16.50 -13.46 -6.67
N THR A 43 17.11 -12.30 -6.84
CA THR A 43 18.25 -11.86 -6.04
C THR A 43 17.77 -10.97 -4.90
N GLN A 44 18.60 -10.82 -3.87
CA GLN A 44 18.33 -9.87 -2.78
C GLN A 44 18.20 -8.43 -3.30
N GLU A 45 18.94 -8.06 -4.34
CA GLU A 45 18.81 -6.76 -4.98
C GLU A 45 17.42 -6.56 -5.62
N THR A 46 16.94 -7.55 -6.40
CA THR A 46 15.59 -7.49 -6.99
C THR A 46 14.52 -7.37 -5.92
N LEU A 47 14.60 -8.18 -4.86
CA LEU A 47 13.65 -8.15 -3.75
C LEU A 47 13.65 -6.78 -3.06
N ASN A 48 14.83 -6.20 -2.80
CA ASN A 48 14.95 -4.88 -2.20
C ASN A 48 14.39 -3.77 -3.09
N ARG A 49 14.63 -3.83 -4.40
CA ARG A 49 14.06 -2.87 -5.36
C ARG A 49 12.54 -2.96 -5.41
N PHE A 50 11.99 -4.18 -5.43
CA PHE A 50 10.54 -4.37 -5.37
C PHE A 50 9.93 -3.88 -4.06
N TYR A 51 10.61 -4.09 -2.94
CA TYR A 51 10.19 -3.55 -1.64
C TYR A 51 10.08 -2.03 -1.70
N VAL A 52 11.12 -1.33 -2.18
CA VAL A 52 11.08 0.12 -2.35
C VAL A 52 9.90 0.57 -3.23
N VAL A 53 9.62 -0.14 -4.33
CA VAL A 53 8.47 0.16 -5.19
C VAL A 53 7.14 -0.02 -4.44
N VAL A 54 6.97 -1.10 -3.67
CA VAL A 54 5.76 -1.33 -2.87
C VAL A 54 5.55 -0.20 -1.87
N GLU A 55 6.60 0.25 -1.19
CA GLU A 55 6.53 1.35 -0.22
C GLU A 55 6.07 2.66 -0.90
N HIS A 56 6.59 2.98 -2.08
CA HIS A 56 6.10 4.11 -2.89
C HIS A 56 4.65 3.94 -3.33
N MET A 57 4.25 2.74 -3.75
CA MET A 57 2.89 2.47 -4.18
C MET A 57 1.89 2.54 -3.01
N MET A 58 2.33 2.30 -1.77
CA MET A 58 1.51 2.56 -0.57
C MET A 58 1.19 4.04 -0.43
N LEU A 59 2.17 4.94 -0.59
CA LEU A 59 1.92 6.40 -0.60
C LEU A 59 0.90 6.79 -1.67
N VAL A 60 1.13 6.32 -2.91
CA VAL A 60 0.25 6.62 -4.04
C VAL A 60 -1.17 6.11 -3.76
N SER A 61 -1.31 4.90 -3.21
CA SER A 61 -2.61 4.32 -2.86
C SER A 61 -3.39 5.21 -1.90
N HIS A 62 -2.76 5.75 -0.85
CA HIS A 62 -3.43 6.66 0.08
C HIS A 62 -4.00 7.90 -0.63
N LEU A 63 -3.24 8.52 -1.53
CA LEU A 63 -3.73 9.67 -2.30
C LEU A 63 -4.85 9.31 -3.27
N VAL A 64 -4.69 8.21 -4.03
CA VAL A 64 -5.69 7.74 -5.00
C VAL A 64 -7.04 7.53 -4.32
N TRP A 65 -7.05 6.84 -3.19
CA TRP A 65 -8.28 6.56 -2.46
C TRP A 65 -8.83 7.76 -1.70
N ALA A 66 -7.98 8.67 -1.22
CA ALA A 66 -8.44 9.94 -0.66
C ALA A 66 -9.20 10.75 -1.72
N PHE A 67 -8.61 10.95 -2.90
CA PHE A 67 -9.21 11.72 -3.98
C PHE A 67 -10.44 11.04 -4.56
N TRP A 68 -10.41 9.72 -4.74
CA TRP A 68 -11.61 8.95 -5.10
C TRP A 68 -12.75 9.22 -4.11
N SER A 69 -12.45 9.23 -2.80
CA SER A 69 -13.46 9.45 -1.77
C SER A 69 -14.03 10.87 -1.82
N ILE A 70 -13.18 11.90 -1.98
CA ILE A 70 -13.62 13.29 -2.14
C ILE A 70 -14.54 13.46 -3.35
N VAL A 71 -14.21 12.85 -4.49
CA VAL A 71 -15.05 12.90 -5.70
C VAL A 71 -16.39 12.19 -5.49
N ARG A 72 -16.43 11.17 -4.63
CA ARG A 72 -17.64 10.40 -4.30
C ARG A 72 -18.55 11.08 -3.29
N THR A 73 -18.02 12.02 -2.49
CA THR A 73 -18.80 12.74 -1.49
C THR A 73 -19.99 13.47 -2.11
N LYS A 74 -21.17 13.24 -1.54
CA LYS A 74 -22.37 14.08 -1.78
C LYS A 74 -22.52 15.02 -0.60
N VAL A 75 -22.94 16.26 -0.86
CA VAL A 75 -23.14 17.29 0.18
C VAL A 75 -24.62 17.67 0.23
N PRO A 76 -25.29 17.58 1.39
CA PRO A 76 -24.79 17.03 2.66
C PRO A 76 -24.57 15.50 2.58
N GLU A 77 -23.67 14.97 3.41
CA GLU A 77 -23.52 13.51 3.55
C GLU A 77 -24.72 12.92 4.30
N ASP A 78 -25.08 11.69 3.95
CA ASP A 78 -26.13 10.93 4.64
C ASP A 78 -25.53 10.23 5.87
N PRO A 79 -25.92 10.58 7.10
CA PRO A 79 -25.37 10.05 8.36
C PRO A 79 -25.67 8.57 8.61
N GLU A 80 -26.53 7.94 7.81
CA GLU A 80 -26.82 6.49 7.86
C GLU A 80 -26.00 5.68 6.85
N SER A 81 -25.10 6.34 6.10
CA SER A 81 -24.31 5.73 5.02
C SER A 81 -22.80 5.82 5.24
N PHE A 82 -21.97 5.41 4.27
CA PHE A 82 -20.53 5.54 4.38
C PHE A 82 -20.08 7.01 4.37
N SER A 83 -19.24 7.41 5.33
CA SER A 83 -18.64 8.76 5.36
C SER A 83 -17.46 8.85 4.39
N TYR A 84 -17.68 9.47 3.24
CA TYR A 84 -16.62 9.68 2.26
C TYR A 84 -15.64 10.76 2.70
N LEU A 85 -16.10 11.80 3.40
CA LEU A 85 -15.20 12.84 3.92
C LEU A 85 -14.32 12.32 5.06
N ASP A 86 -14.87 11.58 6.03
CA ASP A 86 -14.05 11.00 7.09
C ASP A 86 -13.02 10.02 6.52
N TYR A 87 -13.45 9.18 5.56
CA TYR A 87 -12.54 8.26 4.90
C TYR A 87 -11.42 8.99 4.15
N ALA A 88 -11.74 10.04 3.39
CA ALA A 88 -10.75 10.86 2.71
C ALA A 88 -9.72 11.44 3.70
N LYS A 89 -10.20 11.96 4.83
CA LYS A 89 -9.36 12.51 5.90
C LYS A 89 -8.43 11.45 6.46
N THR A 90 -8.93 10.28 6.84
CA THR A 90 -8.10 9.16 7.32
C THR A 90 -7.05 8.78 6.28
N ARG A 91 -7.40 8.69 5.00
CA ARG A 91 -6.42 8.33 3.94
C ARG A 91 -5.32 9.38 3.79
N LEU A 92 -5.63 10.68 3.91
CA LEU A 92 -4.63 11.76 3.85
C LEU A 92 -3.70 11.80 5.08
N GLU A 93 -4.24 11.48 6.26
CA GLU A 93 -3.44 11.30 7.48
C GLU A 93 -2.44 10.15 7.30
N LEU A 94 -2.90 9.00 6.79
CA LEU A 94 -2.04 7.84 6.52
C LEU A 94 -0.98 8.09 5.45
N TYR A 95 -1.30 8.86 4.41
CA TYR A 95 -0.29 9.33 3.47
C TYR A 95 0.82 10.13 4.18
N SER A 96 0.43 11.04 5.07
CA SER A 96 1.37 11.90 5.79
C SER A 96 2.24 11.10 6.76
N GLU A 97 1.67 10.13 7.47
CA GLU A 97 2.40 9.18 8.32
C GLU A 97 3.39 8.34 7.51
N LYS A 98 2.92 7.74 6.41
CA LYS A 98 3.77 6.91 5.56
C LYS A 98 4.92 7.71 4.96
N LYS A 99 4.67 8.97 4.58
CA LYS A 99 5.70 9.85 4.02
C LYS A 99 6.79 10.13 5.05
N LYS A 100 6.42 10.36 6.32
CA LYS A 100 7.37 10.55 7.42
C LYS A 100 8.22 9.30 7.67
N GLU A 101 7.59 8.12 7.66
CA GLU A 101 8.28 6.83 7.80
C GLU A 101 9.32 6.62 6.69
N MET A 102 8.95 6.90 5.43
CA MET A 102 9.84 6.73 4.28
C MET A 102 11.01 7.73 4.27
N LEU A 103 10.78 8.97 4.71
CA LEU A 103 11.86 9.96 4.92
C LEU A 103 12.83 9.50 6.01
N ALA A 104 12.31 9.00 7.14
CA ALA A 104 13.14 8.54 8.25
C ALA A 104 13.99 7.31 7.90
N SER A 105 13.51 6.48 6.97
CA SER A 105 14.23 5.30 6.46
C SER A 105 15.12 5.59 5.24
N GLY A 106 15.14 6.83 4.74
CA GLY A 106 15.94 7.22 3.58
C GLY A 106 15.48 6.60 2.25
N ILE A 107 14.21 6.16 2.17
CA ILE A 107 13.62 5.63 0.94
C ILE A 107 13.28 6.76 -0.04
N ILE A 108 12.87 7.93 0.49
CA ILE A 108 12.62 9.18 -0.24
C ILE A 108 13.34 10.36 0.41
#